data_AF-A0A8J5E336-F1
#
_entry.id   AF-A0A8J5E336-F1
#
_cell.length_a   1.000
_cell.length_b   1.000
_cell.length_c   1.000
_cell.angle_alpha   90.00
_cell.angle_beta   90.00
_cell.angle_gamma   90.00
#
_symmetry.space_group_name_H-M   'P 1'
#
loop_
_entity.id
_entity.type
_entity.pdbx_description
1 polymer ?
#
loop_
_entity_poly.entity_id
_entity_poly.type
_entity_poly.pdbx_seq_one_letter_code
_entity_poly.pdbx_strand_id
1 'polypeptide(L)'
;MVELKPSSAIQRGPLNKGGWDAPHALHHDGAIDRYAHWRTFYQERFKYTRKTGKSTLIYLVALPALIGYVSYRSEGVFEFAGKRRGEAITRA
;
A
#
# COMPACT_ATOMS: atom_id res chain seq x y z
N MET A 1 17.51 -49.88 16.92
CA MET A 1 17.39 -48.43 16.65
C MET A 1 16.08 -47.99 17.30
N VAL A 2 16.10 -47.08 18.28
CA VAL A 2 14.89 -46.65 19.02
C VAL A 2 14.22 -45.49 18.26
N GLU A 3 12.90 -45.55 18.10
CA GLU A 3 12.13 -44.48 17.42
C GLU A 3 12.11 -43.20 18.28
N LEU A 4 12.49 -42.07 17.68
CA LEU A 4 12.46 -40.77 18.36
C LEU A 4 11.02 -40.27 18.48
N LYS A 5 10.34 -40.66 19.57
CA LYS A 5 8.99 -40.19 19.91
C LYS A 5 9.05 -39.19 21.06
N PRO A 6 8.21 -38.14 21.08
CA PRO A 6 8.05 -37.30 22.26
C PRO A 6 7.69 -38.16 23.48
N SER A 7 8.22 -37.77 24.64
CA SER A 7 8.05 -38.51 25.89
C SER A 7 6.58 -38.77 26.20
N SER A 8 6.26 -40.03 26.50
CA SER A 8 4.91 -40.47 26.90
C SER A 8 4.44 -39.83 28.21
N ALA A 9 5.33 -39.19 28.97
CA ALA A 9 5.01 -38.47 30.20
C ALA A 9 4.52 -37.02 29.97
N ILE A 10 4.60 -36.49 28.75
CA ILE A 10 4.15 -35.11 28.47
C ILE A 10 2.64 -35.09 28.30
N GLN A 11 1.94 -34.64 29.33
CA GLN A 11 0.50 -34.40 29.29
C GLN A 11 0.25 -32.99 28.72
N ARG A 12 -0.09 -32.89 27.43
CA ARG A 12 -0.44 -31.61 26.79
C ARG A 12 -1.90 -31.28 27.08
N GLY A 13 -2.15 -30.09 27.60
CA GLY A 13 -3.49 -29.54 27.83
C GLY A 13 -3.92 -28.55 26.74
N PRO A 14 -5.21 -28.19 26.68
CA PRO A 14 -5.69 -27.16 25.78
C PRO A 14 -5.18 -25.77 26.19
N LEU A 15 -4.99 -24.89 25.20
CA LEU A 15 -4.72 -23.48 25.47
C LEU A 15 -6.03 -22.80 25.89
N ASN A 16 -6.15 -22.44 27.17
CA ASN A 16 -7.22 -21.58 27.64
C ASN A 16 -6.79 -20.11 27.50
N LYS A 17 -7.52 -19.33 26.70
CA LYS A 17 -7.25 -17.89 26.50
C LYS A 17 -7.73 -17.01 27.66
N GLY A 18 -8.56 -17.54 28.57
CA GLY A 18 -9.00 -16.86 29.80
C GLY A 18 -9.83 -15.59 29.60
N GLY A 19 -10.29 -15.31 28.39
CA GLY A 19 -11.13 -14.14 28.08
C GLY A 19 -12.58 -14.32 28.53
N TRP A 20 -13.27 -13.21 28.81
CA TRP A 20 -14.71 -13.23 29.06
C TRP A 20 -15.49 -13.22 27.73
N ASP A 21 -16.33 -14.22 27.51
CA ASP A 21 -17.13 -14.37 26.28
C ASP A 21 -18.36 -13.46 26.32
N ALA A 22 -18.18 -12.21 25.88
CA ALA A 22 -19.24 -11.21 25.80
C ALA A 22 -20.30 -11.57 24.73
N PRO A 23 -21.55 -11.08 24.84
CA PRO A 23 -22.54 -11.22 23.78
C PRO A 23 -22.08 -10.57 22.47
N HIS A 24 -22.56 -11.09 21.34
CA HIS A 24 -22.17 -10.61 20.01
C HIS A 24 -22.74 -9.21 19.74
N ALA A 25 -21.85 -8.22 19.62
CA ALA A 25 -22.24 -6.84 19.32
C ALA A 25 -22.50 -6.59 17.82
N LEU A 26 -21.94 -7.43 16.95
CA LEU A 26 -22.01 -7.28 15.50
C LEU A 26 -22.55 -8.56 14.87
N HIS A 27 -23.50 -8.40 13.96
CA HIS A 27 -23.93 -9.47 13.07
C HIS A 27 -23.04 -9.43 11.83
N HIS A 28 -22.21 -10.46 11.66
CA HIS A 28 -21.36 -10.57 10.49
C HIS A 28 -22.19 -10.84 9.24
N ASP A 29 -21.94 -10.06 8.19
CA ASP A 29 -22.44 -10.36 6.85
C ASP A 29 -21.31 -10.98 6.03
N GLY A 30 -21.51 -12.25 5.63
CA GLY A 30 -20.54 -12.98 4.82
C GLY A 30 -20.24 -12.34 3.46
N ALA A 31 -21.14 -11.52 2.91
CA ALA A 31 -20.89 -10.78 1.68
C ALA A 31 -19.88 -9.63 1.91
N ILE A 32 -20.06 -8.87 2.99
CA ILE A 32 -19.16 -7.77 3.36
C ILE A 32 -17.79 -8.30 3.76
N ASP A 33 -17.75 -9.34 4.59
CA ASP A 33 -16.48 -9.94 5.04
C ASP A 33 -15.69 -10.51 3.86
N ARG A 34 -16.37 -11.11 2.88
CA ARG A 34 -15.73 -11.61 1.65
C ARG A 34 -15.19 -10.47 0.79
N TYR A 35 -15.95 -9.38 0.63
CA TYR A 35 -15.49 -8.20 -0.09
C TYR A 35 -14.25 -7.59 0.60
N ALA A 36 -14.30 -7.45 1.92
CA ALA A 36 -13.18 -6.95 2.72
C ALA A 36 -11.95 -7.84 2.53
N HIS A 37 -12.11 -9.16 2.64
CA HIS A 37 -11.03 -10.11 2.39
C HIS A 37 -10.45 -9.99 0.97
N TRP A 38 -11.31 -9.90 -0.06
CA TRP A 38 -10.84 -9.78 -1.44
C TRP A 38 -10.04 -8.50 -1.67
N ARG A 39 -10.48 -7.38 -1.09
CA ARG A 39 -9.79 -6.09 -1.22
C ARG A 39 -8.47 -6.06 -0.43
N THR A 40 -8.43 -6.65 0.76
CA THR A 40 -7.21 -6.72 1.61
C THR A 40 -6.15 -7.66 1.03
N PHE A 41 -6.54 -8.73 0.35
CA PHE A 41 -5.64 -9.71 -0.26
C PHE A 41 -5.57 -9.60 -1.80
N TYR A 42 -5.87 -8.41 -2.34
CA TYR A 42 -5.87 -8.20 -3.78
C TYR A 42 -4.47 -8.37 -4.40
N GLN A 43 -3.42 -8.02 -3.64
CA GLN A 43 -2.01 -8.12 -4.05
C GLN A 43 -1.60 -9.55 -4.45
N GLU A 44 -2.13 -10.57 -3.78
CA GLU A 44 -1.80 -11.97 -4.08
C GLU A 44 -2.41 -12.43 -5.40
N ARG A 45 -3.47 -11.76 -5.85
CA ARG A 45 -4.24 -12.12 -7.04
C ARG A 45 -3.98 -11.19 -8.21
N PHE A 46 -3.13 -10.17 -8.03
CA PHE A 46 -2.83 -9.18 -9.04
C PHE A 46 -2.14 -9.82 -10.25
N LYS A 47 -2.52 -9.38 -11.46
CA LYS A 47 -1.90 -9.79 -12.71
C LYS A 47 -1.64 -8.59 -13.61
N TYR A 48 -0.49 -8.58 -14.27
CA TYR A 48 -0.19 -7.60 -15.30
C TYR A 48 -1.00 -7.90 -16.55
N THR A 49 -1.83 -6.93 -16.95
CA THR A 49 -2.67 -6.97 -18.15
C THR A 49 -2.44 -5.68 -18.94
N ARG A 50 -2.97 -5.59 -20.17
CA ARG A 50 -2.88 -4.36 -20.96
C ARG A 50 -3.47 -3.14 -20.25
N LYS A 51 -4.47 -3.31 -19.37
CA LYS A 51 -5.06 -2.20 -18.61
C LYS A 51 -4.17 -1.82 -17.43
N THR A 52 -3.82 -2.78 -16.58
CA THR A 52 -3.02 -2.51 -15.37
C THR A 52 -1.61 -2.04 -15.71
N GLY A 53 -0.97 -2.66 -16.71
CA GLY A 53 0.35 -2.23 -17.19
C GLY A 53 0.37 -0.81 -17.75
N LYS A 54 -0.68 -0.38 -18.46
CA LYS A 54 -0.82 1.02 -18.90
C LYS A 54 -0.87 1.97 -17.71
N SER A 55 -1.70 1.67 -16.71
CA SER A 55 -1.78 2.49 -15.49
C SER A 55 -0.43 2.54 -14.78
N THR A 56 0.25 1.40 -14.62
CA THR A 56 1.58 1.33 -14.01
C THR A 56 2.58 2.24 -14.75
N LEU A 57 2.65 2.16 -16.08
CA LEU A 57 3.57 2.98 -16.87
C LEU A 57 3.24 4.48 -16.78
N ILE A 58 1.96 4.85 -16.81
CA ILE A 58 1.57 6.26 -16.72
C ILE A 58 1.94 6.84 -15.36
N TYR A 59 1.53 6.18 -14.27
CA TYR A 59 1.63 6.77 -12.93
C TYR A 59 3.00 6.58 -12.28
N LEU A 60 3.75 5.52 -12.61
CA LEU A 60 5.08 5.30 -12.05
C LEU A 60 6.21 5.80 -12.94
N VAL A 61 5.99 6.01 -14.24
CA VAL A 61 7.05 6.41 -15.18
C VAL A 61 6.74 7.75 -15.83
N ALA A 62 5.65 7.86 -16.59
CA ALA A 62 5.39 9.05 -17.40
C ALA A 62 5.14 10.29 -16.53
N LEU A 63 4.31 10.17 -15.48
CA LEU A 63 3.98 11.29 -14.60
C LEU A 63 5.20 11.77 -13.80
N PRO A 64 5.98 10.91 -13.12
CA PRO A 64 7.20 11.35 -12.46
C PRO A 64 8.25 11.93 -13.42
N ALA A 65 8.41 11.36 -14.61
CA ALA A 65 9.33 11.89 -15.61
C ALA A 65 8.93 13.29 -16.09
N LEU A 66 7.63 13.52 -16.33
CA LEU A 66 7.11 14.84 -16.70
C LEU A 66 7.35 15.86 -15.59
N ILE A 67 7.00 15.51 -14.34
CA ILE A 67 7.22 16.39 -13.19
C ILE A 67 8.72 16.68 -13.04
N GLY A 68 9.57 15.66 -13.08
CA GLY A 68 11.02 15.81 -13.01
C GLY A 68 11.55 16.74 -14.11
N TYR A 69 11.13 16.54 -15.35
CA TYR A 69 11.52 17.38 -16.48
C TYR A 69 11.16 18.85 -16.26
N VAL A 70 9.92 19.13 -15.85
CA VAL A 70 9.47 20.50 -15.57
C VAL A 70 10.28 21.08 -14.40
N SER A 71 10.44 20.33 -13.31
CA SER A 71 11.21 20.76 -12.14
C SER A 71 12.64 21.15 -12.52
N TYR A 72 13.38 20.26 -13.20
CA TYR A 72 14.76 20.55 -13.62
C TYR A 72 14.87 21.74 -14.57
N ARG A 73 13.87 21.96 -15.42
CA ARG A 73 13.86 23.11 -16.35
C ARG A 73 13.42 24.40 -15.68
N SER A 74 12.67 24.33 -14.59
CA SER A 74 12.17 25.49 -13.85
C SER A 74 13.05 25.89 -12.66
N GLU A 75 13.97 25.03 -12.25
CA GLU A 75 14.88 25.26 -11.14
C GLU A 75 15.75 26.49 -11.41
N GLY A 76 15.68 27.49 -10.52
CA GLY A 76 16.44 28.74 -10.63
C GLY A 76 16.00 29.68 -11.76
N VAL A 77 14.99 29.32 -12.56
CA VAL A 77 14.52 30.14 -13.70
C VAL A 77 13.67 31.31 -13.24
N PHE A 78 12.87 31.17 -12.19
CA PHE A 78 11.95 32.23 -11.76
C PHE A 78 12.47 32.97 -10.53
N GLU A 79 12.65 34.28 -10.66
CA GLU A 79 13.02 35.18 -9.56
C GLU A 79 12.11 36.42 -9.59
N PHE A 80 11.07 36.39 -8.75
CA PHE A 80 10.01 37.41 -8.68
C PHE A 80 10.13 38.32 -7.44
N ALA A 81 11.14 38.15 -6.61
CA ALA A 81 11.32 38.98 -5.41
C ALA A 81 11.62 40.44 -5.80
N GLY A 82 10.72 41.37 -5.47
CA GLY A 82 10.92 42.82 -5.66
C GLY A 82 10.82 43.34 -7.10
N LYS A 83 10.40 42.51 -8.07
CA LYS A 83 10.29 42.89 -9.50
C LYS A 83 9.17 43.91 -9.74
N ARG A 84 9.39 44.86 -10.65
CA ARG A 84 8.46 45.96 -11.01
C ARG A 84 7.75 45.73 -12.36
N ARG A 85 6.74 46.54 -12.67
CA ARG A 85 5.98 46.47 -13.92
C ARG A 85 6.90 46.66 -15.13
N GLY A 86 6.93 45.65 -16.02
CA GLY A 86 7.75 45.64 -17.23
C GLY A 86 9.10 44.93 -17.08
N GLU A 87 9.49 44.51 -15.87
CA GLU A 87 10.73 43.76 -15.64
C GLU A 87 10.52 42.25 -15.85
N ALA A 88 11.54 41.57 -16.38
CA ALA A 88 11.50 40.12 -16.59
C ALA A 88 11.57 39.35 -15.26
N ILE A 89 10.67 38.36 -15.13
CA ILE A 89 10.56 37.44 -13.98
C ILE A 89 11.49 36.24 -14.13
N THR A 90 11.91 35.96 -15.37
CA THR A 90 12.84 34.88 -15.68
C THR A 90 14.28 35.35 -15.54
N ARG A 91 15.11 34.52 -14.92
CA ARG A 91 16.56 34.65 -14.90
C ARG A 91 17.09 34.11 -16.23
N ALA A 92 17.80 34.96 -16.99
CA ALA A 92 18.44 34.58 -18.25
C ALA A 92 19.73 33.79 -18.02
#